data_AF-A0AA86SQI0-F1
#
_entry.id   AF-A0AA86SQI0-F1
#
_cell.length_a   1.000
_cell.length_b   1.000
_cell.length_c   1.000
_cell.angle_alpha   90.00
_cell.angle_beta   90.00
_cell.angle_gamma   90.00
#
_symmetry.space_group_name_H-M   'P 1'
#
loop_
_entity.id
_entity.type
_entity.pdbx_description
1 polymer ?
#
loop_
_entity_poly.entity_id
_entity_poly.type
_entity_poly.pdbx_seq_one_letter_code
_entity_poly.pdbx_strand_id
1 'polypeptide(L)'
;MVARRFQVVHDDSDFDIHYDTDDGFEIFGAEQDTPVTSDSDLFAISDKLRLVSVNDSDFLPEPEPNNSDLLKSDEELARLLQAEEEALLLQQYVSSENPREFDSRVRSYISQVRMYEDATRQEAARKSVPVEELEEKALVSLAKEGNFKPSKIEQDHAFMLQLLFWFKKSFRWVNSPSCHDCGKETVGQGMTAALPSETLYGASRLVETREGRCGEWANCFTLYCRAFGYESRLTTFGQSASLNSWAAIAKDGVYDVTKRYTRKWHEVLSRRTMLTEASASSVLYNITNEIRRGFASELLSIIQARDMEEKEELERSFHVDDDESLSLPGRRSGNEEWRKSRLEIGSSDLSSSACPVRLCIDEHVTKIYNSFRVVLYQFVGEELTKSEAVEVLRITKGIILDLLTSPYKTRRTFIDSVLNEPKFQKMLPSFDDLLGALSLEKKMNTDESVEIGLLGDPIVTSLALPVALDALDDMIYNLNNCENYGKDMFQLPILKLNRIHSGSAIASSEELPFGIITSAFDGTRGSKWEEPNGARGCWIVYRTFGYKMFELEAYELMSANDAPERDPMDWILEGSSDEGISWQVLNKQTSQFFEDRFQRRTYKISASFPCNVFR
;
A
#
# COMPACT_ATOMS: atom_id res chain seq x y z
N MET A 1 37.22 -4.07 -23.16
CA MET A 1 37.77 -5.43 -23.03
C MET A 1 38.84 -5.44 -21.94
N VAL A 2 38.46 -5.79 -20.73
CA VAL A 2 39.41 -6.05 -19.63
C VAL A 2 39.37 -7.56 -19.43
N ALA A 3 40.30 -8.30 -20.04
CA ALA A 3 40.42 -9.73 -19.80
C ALA A 3 40.82 -9.91 -18.32
N ARG A 4 39.90 -10.43 -17.50
CA ARG A 4 40.18 -10.77 -16.10
C ARG A 4 40.66 -12.21 -16.06
N ARG A 5 41.78 -12.45 -15.37
CA ARG A 5 42.45 -13.74 -15.23
C ARG A 5 42.14 -14.27 -13.84
N PHE A 6 41.58 -15.47 -13.74
CA PHE A 6 41.29 -16.11 -12.46
C PHE A 6 42.41 -17.10 -12.13
N GLN A 7 42.74 -17.21 -10.85
CA GLN A 7 43.82 -18.06 -10.34
C GLN A 7 43.22 -19.00 -9.30
N VAL A 8 43.38 -20.31 -9.49
CA VAL A 8 42.94 -21.34 -8.54
C VAL A 8 44.17 -21.88 -7.84
N VAL A 9 44.13 -21.93 -6.50
CA VAL A 9 45.25 -22.37 -5.66
C VAL A 9 44.86 -23.66 -4.95
N HIS A 10 45.68 -24.69 -5.09
CA HIS A 10 45.52 -25.96 -4.36
C HIS A 10 46.90 -26.55 -4.04
N ASP A 11 47.11 -26.98 -2.79
CA ASP A 11 48.37 -27.56 -2.28
C ASP A 11 49.65 -26.82 -2.73
N ASP A 12 49.70 -25.50 -2.44
CA ASP A 12 50.83 -24.59 -2.75
C ASP A 12 51.17 -24.44 -4.25
N SER A 13 50.27 -24.86 -5.15
CA SER A 13 50.42 -24.70 -6.60
C SER A 13 49.33 -23.79 -7.18
N ASP A 14 49.74 -22.90 -8.07
CA ASP A 14 48.89 -21.90 -8.69
C ASP A 14 48.55 -22.31 -10.14
N PHE A 15 47.27 -22.30 -10.48
CA PHE A 15 46.76 -22.65 -11.82
C PHE A 15 46.00 -21.47 -12.44
N ASP A 16 46.41 -21.07 -13.64
CA ASP A 16 45.82 -19.94 -14.37
C ASP A 16 44.62 -20.38 -15.21
N ILE A 17 43.50 -19.65 -15.09
CA ILE A 17 42.30 -19.84 -15.92
C ILE A 17 42.03 -18.56 -16.72
N HIS A 18 41.94 -18.71 -18.05
CA HIS A 18 41.53 -17.65 -18.96
C HIS A 18 40.01 -17.66 -19.14
N TYR A 19 39.34 -16.56 -18.81
CA TYR A 19 37.90 -16.37 -18.97
C TYR A 19 37.60 -15.04 -19.67
N ASP A 20 36.62 -15.04 -20.59
CA ASP A 20 36.12 -13.85 -21.31
C ASP A 20 34.71 -13.55 -20.82
N THR A 21 34.47 -12.33 -20.33
CA THR A 21 33.21 -11.94 -19.68
C THR A 21 32.38 -11.06 -20.62
N ASP A 22 31.31 -11.60 -21.19
CA ASP A 22 30.18 -10.76 -21.63
C ASP A 22 29.04 -10.72 -20.59
N ASP A 23 28.98 -11.64 -19.62
CA ASP A 23 27.99 -11.62 -18.53
C ASP A 23 28.60 -12.03 -17.17
N GLY A 24 28.50 -11.15 -16.16
CA GLY A 24 28.49 -11.49 -14.72
C GLY A 24 29.73 -12.13 -14.06
N PHE A 25 29.75 -12.16 -12.72
CA PHE A 25 30.76 -12.83 -11.87
C PHE A 25 30.08 -14.00 -11.15
N GLU A 26 30.56 -15.24 -11.32
CA GLU A 26 29.92 -16.47 -10.81
C GLU A 26 30.97 -17.50 -10.33
N ILE A 27 30.66 -18.32 -9.32
CA ILE A 27 31.58 -19.28 -8.68
C ILE A 27 31.23 -20.73 -9.09
N PHE A 28 32.25 -21.55 -9.38
CA PHE A 28 32.12 -22.93 -9.85
C PHE A 28 31.97 -23.96 -8.72
N GLY A 29 31.08 -24.95 -8.89
CA GLY A 29 30.99 -26.17 -8.08
C GLY A 29 31.18 -27.43 -8.93
N ALA A 30 31.86 -28.46 -8.39
CA ALA A 30 32.09 -29.73 -9.08
C ALA A 30 31.10 -30.80 -8.58
N GLU A 31 30.58 -31.65 -9.48
CA GLU A 31 29.57 -32.68 -9.15
C GLU A 31 30.11 -33.84 -8.27
N GLN A 32 31.42 -33.95 -8.01
CA GLN A 32 32.02 -34.97 -7.14
C GLN A 32 33.32 -34.48 -6.49
N ASP A 33 33.52 -34.79 -5.19
CA ASP A 33 34.74 -34.55 -4.41
C ASP A 33 35.94 -35.38 -4.95
N THR A 34 36.50 -34.95 -6.07
CA THR A 34 37.67 -35.59 -6.68
C THR A 34 38.89 -34.67 -6.49
N PRO A 35 39.95 -35.10 -5.79
CA PRO A 35 41.12 -34.25 -5.55
C PRO A 35 41.87 -33.97 -6.87
N VAL A 36 42.13 -32.69 -7.14
CA VAL A 36 42.86 -32.21 -8.32
C VAL A 36 44.36 -32.19 -7.99
N THR A 37 45.17 -32.95 -8.73
CA THR A 37 46.61 -33.07 -8.43
C THR A 37 47.52 -32.72 -9.61
N SER A 38 46.98 -32.46 -10.80
CA SER A 38 47.74 -32.09 -12.00
C SER A 38 46.94 -31.22 -13.00
N ASP A 39 47.64 -30.51 -13.90
CA ASP A 39 47.04 -29.72 -14.99
C ASP A 39 46.11 -30.52 -15.90
N SER A 40 46.36 -31.83 -16.02
CA SER A 40 45.54 -32.72 -16.86
C SER A 40 44.17 -32.99 -16.22
N ASP A 41 44.08 -32.96 -14.89
CA ASP A 41 42.83 -33.10 -14.15
C ASP A 41 41.97 -31.84 -14.37
N LEU A 42 42.56 -30.65 -14.37
CA LEU A 42 41.87 -29.37 -14.63
C LEU A 42 41.18 -29.32 -15.99
N PHE A 43 41.84 -29.79 -17.06
CA PHE A 43 41.23 -29.89 -18.39
C PHE A 43 40.08 -30.89 -18.47
N ALA A 44 40.10 -31.94 -17.64
CA ALA A 44 39.03 -32.96 -17.63
C ALA A 44 37.79 -32.51 -16.84
N ILE A 45 37.95 -31.54 -15.93
CA ILE A 45 36.87 -31.01 -15.10
C ILE A 45 36.28 -29.74 -15.70
N SER A 46 37.04 -28.97 -16.51
CA SER A 46 36.54 -27.71 -17.13
C SER A 46 35.25 -27.90 -17.93
N ASP A 47 35.14 -29.02 -18.63
CA ASP A 47 33.95 -29.37 -19.44
C ASP A 47 32.78 -29.92 -18.60
N LYS A 48 32.98 -30.10 -17.30
CA LYS A 48 32.02 -30.69 -16.34
C LYS A 48 31.66 -29.77 -15.18
N LEU A 49 32.20 -28.55 -15.15
CA LEU A 49 31.80 -27.54 -14.17
C LEU A 49 30.42 -27.00 -14.56
N ARG A 50 29.48 -27.02 -13.61
CA ARG A 50 28.13 -26.50 -13.81
C ARG A 50 27.91 -25.27 -12.94
N LEU A 51 27.11 -24.35 -13.46
CA LEU A 51 26.62 -23.16 -12.78
C LEU A 51 25.75 -23.56 -11.58
N VAL A 52 26.05 -23.04 -10.39
CA VAL A 52 25.22 -23.25 -9.19
C VAL A 52 24.85 -21.89 -8.61
N SER A 53 23.56 -21.56 -8.65
CA SER A 53 22.99 -20.41 -7.94
C SER A 53 23.03 -20.68 -6.43
N VAL A 54 23.64 -19.80 -5.64
CA VAL A 54 23.50 -19.84 -4.18
C VAL A 54 22.17 -19.17 -3.83
N ASN A 55 21.10 -19.93 -3.97
CA ASN A 55 19.85 -19.87 -3.21
C ASN A 55 18.83 -20.73 -3.96
N ASP A 56 18.78 -22.03 -3.68
CA ASP A 56 17.63 -22.86 -4.01
C ASP A 56 17.62 -24.10 -3.11
N SER A 57 16.76 -24.07 -2.09
CA SER A 57 16.03 -25.27 -1.69
C SER A 57 14.57 -25.03 -2.07
N ASP A 58 14.13 -25.83 -3.04
CA ASP A 58 12.76 -26.09 -3.47
C ASP A 58 12.14 -25.15 -4.53
N PHE A 59 12.64 -25.25 -5.77
CA PHE A 59 11.78 -25.12 -6.97
C PHE A 59 11.82 -26.40 -7.79
N LEU A 60 10.62 -26.91 -8.11
CA LEU A 60 10.38 -27.91 -9.14
C LEU A 60 10.98 -27.42 -10.47
N PRO A 61 11.44 -28.31 -11.37
CA PRO A 61 12.01 -27.90 -12.64
C PRO A 61 10.98 -27.07 -13.42
N GLU A 62 11.29 -25.81 -13.70
CA GLU A 62 10.52 -25.03 -14.66
C GLU A 62 10.55 -25.78 -16.01
N PRO A 63 9.41 -25.87 -16.72
CA PRO A 63 9.39 -26.44 -18.05
C PRO A 63 10.24 -25.55 -18.96
N GLU A 64 11.19 -26.14 -19.68
CA GLU A 64 11.91 -25.39 -20.72
C GLU A 64 10.91 -24.70 -21.66
N PRO A 65 11.11 -23.41 -21.98
CA PRO A 65 10.20 -22.68 -22.84
C PRO A 65 10.11 -23.41 -24.18
N ASN A 66 8.90 -23.80 -24.52
CA ASN A 66 8.62 -24.60 -25.69
C ASN A 66 9.04 -23.79 -26.93
N ASN A 67 9.93 -24.32 -27.78
CA ASN A 67 10.45 -23.64 -28.97
C ASN A 67 9.31 -23.17 -29.93
N SER A 68 8.12 -23.78 -29.81
CA SER A 68 6.91 -23.35 -30.52
C SER A 68 6.29 -22.06 -30.00
N ASP A 69 6.46 -21.70 -28.73
CA ASP A 69 5.89 -20.48 -28.13
C ASP A 69 6.78 -19.26 -28.39
N LEU A 70 8.10 -19.44 -28.41
CA LEU A 70 9.07 -18.47 -28.95
C LEU A 70 8.82 -18.13 -30.43
N LEU A 71 8.52 -19.14 -31.25
CA LEU A 71 8.18 -18.92 -32.67
C LEU A 71 6.81 -18.24 -32.86
N LYS A 72 5.85 -18.45 -31.93
CA LYS A 72 4.57 -17.75 -31.95
C LYS A 72 4.71 -16.29 -31.53
N SER A 73 5.53 -15.98 -30.53
CA SER A 73 5.78 -14.59 -30.11
C SER A 73 6.49 -13.79 -31.19
N ASP A 74 7.44 -14.40 -31.91
CA ASP A 74 8.09 -13.76 -33.07
C ASP A 74 7.13 -13.50 -34.24
N GLU A 75 6.23 -14.45 -34.55
CA GLU A 75 5.23 -14.26 -35.62
C GLU A 75 4.17 -13.21 -35.21
N GLU A 76 3.76 -13.20 -33.95
CA GLU A 76 2.83 -12.22 -33.40
C GLU A 76 3.44 -10.82 -33.36
N LEU A 77 4.70 -10.70 -32.94
CA LEU A 77 5.48 -9.47 -33.01
C LEU A 77 5.60 -8.96 -34.45
N ALA A 78 5.91 -9.84 -35.41
CA ALA A 78 5.97 -9.48 -36.83
C ALA A 78 4.62 -8.96 -37.36
N ARG A 79 3.50 -9.58 -36.98
CA ARG A 79 2.15 -9.11 -37.33
C ARG A 79 1.83 -7.76 -36.70
N LEU A 80 2.23 -7.54 -35.44
CA LEU A 80 2.03 -6.26 -34.74
C LEU A 80 2.83 -5.13 -35.41
N LEU A 81 4.09 -5.39 -35.75
CA LEU A 81 4.94 -4.44 -36.49
C LEU A 81 4.35 -4.12 -37.86
N GLN A 82 3.90 -5.14 -38.60
CA GLN A 82 3.24 -4.94 -39.89
C GLN A 82 1.95 -4.10 -39.74
N ALA A 83 1.12 -4.39 -38.73
CA ALA A 83 -0.10 -3.63 -38.47
C ALA A 83 0.20 -2.17 -38.08
N GLU A 84 1.30 -1.91 -37.38
CA GLU A 84 1.76 -0.55 -37.07
C GLU A 84 2.20 0.19 -38.35
N GLU A 85 3.00 -0.45 -39.21
CA GLU A 85 3.41 0.14 -40.50
C GLU A 85 2.22 0.45 -41.41
N GLU A 86 1.26 -0.48 -41.51
CA GLU A 86 0.04 -0.29 -42.28
C GLU A 86 -0.82 0.86 -41.72
N ALA A 87 -0.92 0.97 -40.39
CA ALA A 87 -1.64 2.06 -39.73
C ALA A 87 -0.93 3.42 -39.93
N LEU A 88 0.40 3.48 -39.86
CA LEU A 88 1.18 4.68 -40.19
C LEU A 88 0.97 5.11 -41.64
N LEU A 89 0.97 4.15 -42.57
CA LEU A 89 0.73 4.42 -43.98
C LEU A 89 -0.70 4.95 -44.18
N LEU A 90 -1.71 4.32 -43.58
CA LEU A 90 -3.10 4.76 -43.66
C LEU A 90 -3.29 6.17 -43.09
N GLN A 91 -2.59 6.51 -42.00
CA GLN A 91 -2.63 7.84 -41.39
C GLN A 91 -2.22 8.93 -42.39
N GLN A 92 -1.25 8.68 -43.28
CA GLN A 92 -0.83 9.64 -44.30
C GLN A 92 -1.96 9.98 -45.30
N TYR A 93 -2.92 9.06 -45.50
CA TYR A 93 -4.05 9.28 -46.42
C TYR A 93 -5.30 9.81 -45.73
N VAL A 94 -5.52 9.45 -44.45
CA VAL A 94 -6.75 9.77 -43.70
C VAL A 94 -6.58 11.01 -42.80
N SER A 95 -5.34 11.46 -42.55
CA SER A 95 -5.07 12.62 -41.69
C SER A 95 -5.77 13.88 -42.19
N SER A 96 -6.51 14.55 -41.29
CA SER A 96 -7.12 15.85 -41.59
C SER A 96 -6.12 17.00 -41.66
N GLU A 97 -4.86 16.77 -41.24
CA GLU A 97 -3.76 17.75 -41.15
C GLU A 97 -4.20 19.13 -40.63
N ASN A 98 -4.76 19.16 -39.41
CA ASN A 98 -5.19 20.41 -38.76
C ASN A 98 -4.33 20.81 -37.54
N PRO A 99 -3.06 21.23 -37.74
CA PRO A 99 -2.13 21.48 -36.63
C PRO A 99 -2.52 22.69 -35.78
N ARG A 100 -3.26 23.66 -36.35
CA ARG A 100 -3.73 24.85 -35.62
C ARG A 100 -4.79 24.50 -34.59
N GLU A 101 -5.72 23.63 -34.94
CA GLU A 101 -6.76 23.20 -34.01
C GLU A 101 -6.16 22.35 -32.88
N PHE A 102 -5.21 21.46 -33.22
CA PHE A 102 -4.49 20.66 -32.23
C PHE A 102 -3.68 21.56 -31.27
N ASP A 103 -2.89 22.50 -31.79
CA ASP A 103 -2.15 23.48 -31.00
C ASP A 103 -3.07 24.30 -30.09
N SER A 104 -4.19 24.83 -30.63
CA SER A 104 -5.17 25.59 -29.84
C SER A 104 -5.77 24.77 -28.68
N ARG A 105 -6.07 23.49 -28.91
CA ARG A 105 -6.59 22.59 -27.86
C ARG A 105 -5.54 22.32 -26.78
N VAL A 106 -4.31 21.99 -27.16
CA VAL A 106 -3.19 21.77 -26.22
C VAL A 106 -2.91 23.04 -25.39
N ARG A 107 -2.92 24.22 -26.01
CA ARG A 107 -2.70 25.52 -25.33
C ARG A 107 -3.79 25.87 -24.32
N SER A 108 -5.03 25.41 -24.52
CA SER A 108 -6.09 25.57 -23.52
C SER A 108 -5.72 24.86 -22.21
N TYR A 109 -5.20 23.63 -22.31
CA TYR A 109 -4.78 22.87 -21.14
C TYR A 109 -3.47 23.38 -20.53
N ILE A 110 -2.55 23.92 -21.32
CA ILE A 110 -1.35 24.60 -20.78
C ILE A 110 -1.77 25.79 -19.90
N SER A 111 -2.76 26.57 -20.35
CA SER A 111 -3.30 27.68 -19.55
C SER A 111 -3.85 27.19 -18.21
N GLN A 112 -4.51 26.04 -18.20
CA GLN A 112 -5.01 25.39 -16.98
C GLN A 112 -3.86 24.93 -16.06
N VAL A 113 -2.86 24.22 -16.59
CA VAL A 113 -1.73 23.71 -15.80
C VAL A 113 -0.92 24.85 -15.17
N ARG A 114 -0.77 25.98 -15.88
CA ARG A 114 -0.14 27.19 -15.32
C ARG A 114 -0.87 27.73 -14.09
N MET A 115 -2.17 27.50 -13.95
CA MET A 115 -2.90 27.93 -12.76
C MET A 115 -2.49 27.13 -11.51
N TYR A 116 -1.94 25.93 -11.66
CA TYR A 116 -1.46 25.13 -10.52
C TYR A 116 -0.20 25.71 -9.89
N GLU A 117 0.53 26.57 -10.60
CA GLU A 117 1.73 27.24 -10.11
C GLU A 117 1.42 28.56 -9.36
N ASP A 118 0.14 28.92 -9.26
CA ASP A 118 -0.28 30.08 -8.46
C ASP A 118 -0.10 29.82 -6.96
N ALA A 119 0.75 30.62 -6.31
CA ALA A 119 1.10 30.45 -4.90
C ALA A 119 -0.12 30.57 -3.96
N THR A 120 -1.11 31.38 -4.31
CA THR A 120 -2.30 31.58 -3.48
C THR A 120 -3.20 30.35 -3.53
N ARG A 121 -3.35 29.73 -4.70
CA ARG A 121 -4.08 28.46 -4.89
C ARG A 121 -3.37 27.30 -4.20
N GLN A 122 -2.04 27.21 -4.30
CA GLN A 122 -1.27 26.18 -3.61
C GLN A 122 -1.37 26.33 -2.08
N GLU A 123 -1.30 27.55 -1.56
CA GLU A 123 -1.47 27.82 -0.13
C GLU A 123 -2.88 27.48 0.35
N ALA A 124 -3.92 27.81 -0.42
CA ALA A 124 -5.29 27.42 -0.12
C ALA A 124 -5.46 25.90 -0.11
N ALA A 125 -4.87 25.19 -1.08
CA ALA A 125 -4.87 23.73 -1.13
C ALA A 125 -4.19 23.14 0.12
N ARG A 126 -2.96 23.58 0.45
CA ARG A 126 -2.20 23.11 1.63
C ARG A 126 -2.97 23.32 2.93
N LYS A 127 -3.56 24.50 3.15
CA LYS A 127 -4.35 24.81 4.35
C LYS A 127 -5.59 23.94 4.53
N SER A 128 -6.10 23.38 3.43
CA SER A 128 -7.30 22.58 3.43
C SER A 128 -7.07 21.10 3.74
N VAL A 129 -5.80 20.65 3.75
CA VAL A 129 -5.39 19.27 4.06
C VAL A 129 -4.97 19.16 5.53
N PRO A 130 -5.41 18.12 6.27
CA PRO A 130 -4.89 17.84 7.61
C PRO A 130 -3.50 17.19 7.50
N VAL A 131 -2.47 17.99 7.21
CA VAL A 131 -1.12 17.50 6.88
C VAL A 131 -0.54 16.60 7.97
N GLU A 132 -0.60 17.02 9.24
CA GLU A 132 -0.05 16.25 10.35
C GLU A 132 -0.72 14.87 10.51
N GLU A 133 -2.05 14.80 10.33
CA GLU A 133 -2.80 13.55 10.39
C GLU A 133 -2.42 12.59 9.24
N LEU A 134 -2.23 13.13 8.03
CA LEU A 134 -1.84 12.32 6.88
C LEU A 134 -0.37 11.87 6.95
N GLU A 135 0.51 12.73 7.47
CA GLU A 135 1.91 12.36 7.76
C GLU A 135 1.98 11.23 8.78
N GLU A 136 1.23 11.33 9.88
CA GLU A 136 1.14 10.27 10.88
C GLU A 136 0.66 8.96 10.27
N LYS A 137 -0.42 8.98 9.50
CA LYS A 137 -0.97 7.79 8.83
C LYS A 137 0.02 7.17 7.84
N ALA A 138 0.78 7.99 7.11
CA ALA A 138 1.78 7.54 6.15
C ALA A 138 2.94 6.82 6.85
N LEU A 139 3.46 7.41 7.94
CA LEU A 139 4.53 6.81 8.73
C LEU A 139 4.06 5.55 9.46
N VAL A 140 2.84 5.55 9.98
CA VAL A 140 2.23 4.35 10.58
C VAL A 140 2.08 3.24 9.55
N SER A 141 1.65 3.52 8.30
CA SER A 141 1.59 2.49 7.25
C SER A 141 2.96 1.89 6.96
N LEU A 142 4.01 2.71 6.84
CA LEU A 142 5.38 2.22 6.63
C LEU A 142 5.89 1.39 7.82
N ALA A 143 5.58 1.82 9.05
CA ALA A 143 5.92 1.08 10.25
C ALA A 143 5.20 -0.28 10.34
N LYS A 144 3.96 -0.40 9.86
CA LYS A 144 3.24 -1.70 9.76
C LYS A 144 3.89 -2.66 8.76
N GLU A 145 4.68 -2.15 7.83
CA GLU A 145 5.52 -2.94 6.92
C GLU A 145 6.92 -3.22 7.49
N GLY A 146 7.20 -2.74 8.71
CA GLY A 146 8.50 -2.88 9.38
C GLY A 146 9.49 -1.77 9.09
N ASN A 147 9.12 -0.74 8.30
CA ASN A 147 10.01 0.36 7.95
C ASN A 147 9.81 1.58 8.88
N PHE A 148 10.55 1.61 9.99
CA PHE A 148 10.57 2.72 10.96
C PHE A 148 11.51 3.86 10.58
N LYS A 149 12.39 3.66 9.58
CA LYS A 149 13.34 4.67 9.12
C LYS A 149 13.26 4.84 7.60
N PRO A 150 12.08 5.20 7.08
CA PRO A 150 11.87 5.29 5.64
C PRO A 150 12.71 6.41 5.03
N SER A 151 13.21 6.18 3.83
CA SER A 151 13.81 7.21 2.99
C SER A 151 12.81 8.31 2.65
N LYS A 152 13.30 9.46 2.19
CA LYS A 152 12.43 10.58 1.79
C LYS A 152 11.45 10.17 0.67
N ILE A 153 11.89 9.35 -0.28
CA ILE A 153 11.06 8.87 -1.39
C ILE A 153 9.92 7.99 -0.87
N GLU A 154 10.20 7.06 0.05
CA GLU A 154 9.17 6.20 0.64
C GLU A 154 8.16 7.00 1.47
N GLN A 155 8.62 7.99 2.23
CA GLN A 155 7.75 8.91 2.97
C GLN A 155 6.85 9.71 2.02
N ASP A 156 7.42 10.23 0.93
CA ASP A 156 6.70 11.02 -0.06
C ASP A 156 5.65 10.17 -0.80
N HIS A 157 5.98 8.92 -1.13
CA HIS A 157 5.04 7.96 -1.70
C HIS A 157 3.91 7.60 -0.74
N ALA A 158 4.23 7.27 0.52
CA ALA A 158 3.22 6.95 1.52
C ALA A 158 2.30 8.14 1.80
N PHE A 159 2.84 9.36 1.90
CA PHE A 159 2.04 10.57 2.04
C PHE A 159 1.14 10.80 0.82
N MET A 160 1.64 10.60 -0.40
CA MET A 160 0.84 10.73 -1.63
C MET A 160 -0.35 9.75 -1.63
N LEU A 161 -0.16 8.52 -1.16
CA LEU A 161 -1.25 7.54 -1.00
C LEU A 161 -2.29 7.98 0.04
N GLN A 162 -1.85 8.52 1.19
CA GLN A 162 -2.76 9.07 2.20
C GLN A 162 -3.51 10.30 1.68
N LEU A 163 -2.84 11.17 0.94
CA LEU A 163 -3.44 12.33 0.29
C LEU A 163 -4.50 11.92 -0.73
N LEU A 164 -4.22 10.90 -1.55
CA LEU A 164 -5.18 10.34 -2.50
C LEU A 164 -6.42 9.80 -1.78
N PHE A 165 -6.23 9.04 -0.71
CA PHE A 165 -7.33 8.45 0.06
C PHE A 165 -8.18 9.52 0.74
N TRP A 166 -7.53 10.49 1.39
CA TRP A 166 -8.20 11.65 1.97
C TRP A 166 -8.98 12.44 0.92
N PHE A 167 -8.38 12.67 -0.25
CA PHE A 167 -9.02 13.42 -1.32
C PHE A 167 -10.25 12.66 -1.86
N LYS A 168 -10.15 11.35 -2.06
CA LYS A 168 -11.28 10.50 -2.47
C LYS A 168 -12.43 10.52 -1.47
N LYS A 169 -12.14 10.57 -0.17
CA LYS A 169 -13.17 10.66 0.89
C LYS A 169 -13.78 12.04 1.02
N SER A 170 -12.99 13.09 0.80
CA SER A 170 -13.44 14.47 0.93
C SER A 170 -14.10 15.03 -0.33
N PHE A 171 -13.87 14.40 -1.50
CA PHE A 171 -14.47 14.79 -2.76
C PHE A 171 -15.83 14.11 -2.98
N ARG A 172 -16.86 14.90 -3.28
CA ARG A 172 -18.21 14.39 -3.57
C ARG A 172 -18.44 14.28 -5.08
N TRP A 173 -18.74 13.06 -5.53
CA TRP A 173 -19.08 12.80 -6.92
C TRP A 173 -20.46 13.36 -7.27
N VAL A 174 -20.56 14.13 -8.36
CA VAL A 174 -21.81 14.77 -8.81
C VAL A 174 -22.17 14.29 -10.23
N ASN A 175 -23.18 13.43 -10.32
CA ASN A 175 -23.76 13.03 -11.61
C ASN A 175 -24.66 14.13 -12.19
N SER A 176 -25.66 14.56 -11.43
CA SER A 176 -26.51 15.71 -11.77
C SER A 176 -26.58 16.63 -10.55
N PRO A 177 -26.35 17.94 -10.71
CA PRO A 177 -26.49 18.87 -9.59
C PRO A 177 -27.95 18.95 -9.14
N SER A 178 -28.21 19.14 -7.86
CA SER A 178 -29.56 19.41 -7.36
C SER A 178 -30.01 20.81 -7.78
N CYS A 179 -31.31 20.98 -8.05
CA CYS A 179 -31.88 22.29 -8.34
C CYS A 179 -31.73 23.21 -7.12
N HIS A 180 -31.14 24.39 -7.31
CA HIS A 180 -30.92 25.38 -6.24
C HIS A 180 -32.22 25.76 -5.50
N ASP A 181 -33.33 25.90 -6.23
CA ASP A 181 -34.57 26.44 -5.66
C ASP A 181 -35.45 25.36 -5.01
N CYS A 182 -35.40 24.12 -5.50
CA CYS A 182 -36.31 23.06 -5.04
C CYS A 182 -35.62 21.77 -4.54
N GLY A 183 -34.29 21.68 -4.63
CA GLY A 183 -33.49 20.54 -4.15
C GLY A 183 -33.63 19.25 -4.97
N LYS A 184 -34.52 19.21 -5.96
CA LYS A 184 -34.78 18.01 -6.79
C LYS A 184 -33.63 17.73 -7.75
N GLU A 185 -33.52 16.47 -8.17
CA GLU A 185 -32.57 16.05 -9.20
C GLU A 185 -32.82 16.76 -10.53
N THR A 186 -31.75 17.09 -11.24
CA THR A 186 -31.80 17.73 -12.55
C THR A 186 -31.45 16.75 -13.66
N VAL A 187 -31.94 17.06 -14.87
CA VAL A 187 -31.61 16.32 -16.09
C VAL A 187 -30.85 17.26 -17.02
N GLY A 188 -29.71 16.80 -17.55
CA GLY A 188 -28.88 17.59 -18.44
C GLY A 188 -29.61 17.93 -19.75
N GLN A 189 -29.59 19.21 -20.14
CA GLN A 189 -30.17 19.73 -21.39
C GLN A 189 -29.08 20.18 -22.40
N GLY A 190 -27.87 19.62 -22.30
CA GLY A 190 -26.71 19.99 -23.10
C GLY A 190 -25.71 20.88 -22.38
N MET A 191 -24.65 21.28 -23.09
CA MET A 191 -23.60 22.18 -22.57
C MET A 191 -23.88 23.62 -22.97
N THR A 192 -23.78 24.55 -22.01
CA THR A 192 -23.82 26.00 -22.26
C THR A 192 -22.43 26.60 -22.03
N ALA A 193 -22.20 27.81 -22.55
CA ALA A 193 -20.99 28.55 -22.21
C ALA A 193 -20.91 28.80 -20.69
N ALA A 194 -19.71 28.66 -20.13
CA ALA A 194 -19.46 28.95 -18.73
C ALA A 194 -19.74 30.43 -18.42
N LEU A 195 -20.30 30.71 -17.24
CA LEU A 195 -20.50 32.06 -16.78
C LEU A 195 -19.14 32.73 -16.53
N PRO A 196 -19.04 34.07 -16.68
CA PRO A 196 -17.81 34.81 -16.36
C PRO A 196 -17.33 34.56 -14.92
N SER A 197 -18.26 34.41 -13.97
CA SER A 197 -17.95 34.04 -12.58
C SER A 197 -17.37 32.63 -12.47
N GLU A 198 -17.90 31.65 -13.20
CA GLU A 198 -17.38 30.26 -13.23
C GLU A 198 -15.98 30.18 -13.83
N THR A 199 -15.73 31.00 -14.85
CA THR A 199 -14.42 31.12 -15.51
C THR A 199 -13.38 31.81 -14.62
N LEU A 200 -13.81 32.79 -13.80
CA LEU A 200 -12.94 33.57 -12.92
C LEU A 200 -12.38 32.73 -11.75
N TYR A 201 -13.21 31.89 -11.13
CA TYR A 201 -12.79 31.12 -9.95
C TYR A 201 -12.06 29.81 -10.31
N GLY A 202 -12.42 29.17 -11.43
CA GLY A 202 -11.72 27.98 -11.96
C GLY A 202 -11.41 26.94 -10.88
N ALA A 203 -10.13 26.56 -10.77
CA ALA A 203 -9.66 25.58 -9.77
C ALA A 203 -9.85 26.01 -8.30
N SER A 204 -9.97 27.32 -7.99
CA SER A 204 -10.11 27.79 -6.60
C SER A 204 -11.46 27.38 -6.00
N ARG A 205 -12.52 27.43 -6.81
CA ARG A 205 -13.84 26.97 -6.40
C ARG A 205 -13.84 25.47 -6.11
N LEU A 206 -13.05 24.69 -6.84
CA LEU A 206 -12.97 23.23 -6.65
C LEU A 206 -12.25 22.83 -5.36
N VAL A 207 -11.34 23.68 -4.84
CA VAL A 207 -10.71 23.45 -3.52
C VAL A 207 -11.74 23.62 -2.39
N GLU A 208 -12.67 24.57 -2.56
CA GLU A 208 -13.75 24.84 -1.61
C GLU A 208 -14.88 23.82 -1.71
N THR A 209 -15.38 23.55 -2.93
CA THR A 209 -16.52 22.66 -3.13
C THR A 209 -16.15 21.20 -3.06
N ARG A 210 -14.97 20.81 -3.58
CA ARG A 210 -14.53 19.41 -3.76
C ARG A 210 -15.63 18.54 -4.37
N GLU A 211 -16.28 19.07 -5.39
CA GLU A 211 -17.45 18.46 -6.02
C GLU A 211 -17.30 18.46 -7.53
N GLY A 212 -17.73 17.38 -8.18
CA GLY A 212 -17.76 17.29 -9.63
C GLY A 212 -17.66 15.87 -10.15
N ARG A 213 -17.20 15.72 -11.39
CA ARG A 213 -16.94 14.44 -12.05
C ARG A 213 -15.43 14.23 -12.18
N CYS A 214 -15.02 13.29 -13.03
CA CYS A 214 -13.61 12.94 -13.22
C CYS A 214 -12.73 14.12 -13.65
N GLY A 215 -13.26 15.08 -14.43
CA GLY A 215 -12.50 16.25 -14.88
C GLY A 215 -12.16 17.19 -13.73
N GLU A 216 -13.14 17.54 -12.90
CA GLU A 216 -12.95 18.37 -11.71
C GLU A 216 -12.09 17.66 -10.67
N TRP A 217 -12.28 16.35 -10.50
CA TRP A 217 -11.48 15.52 -9.60
C TRP A 217 -10.00 15.55 -10.00
N ALA A 218 -9.68 15.29 -11.28
CA ALA A 218 -8.30 15.28 -11.76
C ALA A 218 -7.65 16.67 -11.70
N ASN A 219 -8.40 17.71 -12.08
CA ASN A 219 -7.97 19.10 -12.02
C ASN A 219 -7.60 19.52 -10.59
N CYS A 220 -8.50 19.27 -9.65
CA CYS A 220 -8.32 19.63 -8.25
C CYS A 220 -7.22 18.78 -7.59
N PHE A 221 -7.19 17.46 -7.81
CA PHE A 221 -6.13 16.60 -7.26
C PHE A 221 -4.74 16.96 -7.79
N THR A 222 -4.62 17.30 -9.09
CA THR A 222 -3.34 17.76 -9.65
C THR A 222 -2.86 19.03 -8.95
N LEU A 223 -3.75 19.99 -8.65
CA LEU A 223 -3.40 21.16 -7.85
C LEU A 223 -2.87 20.78 -6.45
N TYR A 224 -3.51 19.82 -5.76
CA TYR A 224 -3.00 19.30 -4.48
C TYR A 224 -1.60 18.72 -4.63
N CYS A 225 -1.36 17.85 -5.62
CA CYS A 225 -0.04 17.28 -5.86
C CYS A 225 1.01 18.39 -6.09
N ARG A 226 0.72 19.37 -6.94
CA ARG A 226 1.61 20.51 -7.18
C ARG A 226 1.85 21.35 -5.90
N ALA A 227 0.82 21.55 -5.08
CA ALA A 227 0.91 22.31 -3.84
C ALA A 227 1.81 21.66 -2.77
N PHE A 228 1.95 20.33 -2.79
CA PHE A 228 2.89 19.57 -1.96
C PHE A 228 4.26 19.36 -2.62
N GLY A 229 4.52 20.01 -3.75
CA GLY A 229 5.81 19.97 -4.44
C GLY A 229 6.00 18.77 -5.37
N TYR A 230 5.00 17.91 -5.51
CA TYR A 230 5.08 16.78 -6.44
C TYR A 230 5.07 17.25 -7.89
N GLU A 231 5.94 16.67 -8.70
CA GLU A 231 5.92 16.89 -10.14
C GLU A 231 4.78 16.08 -10.75
N SER A 232 3.78 16.79 -11.26
CA SER A 232 2.51 16.19 -11.67
C SER A 232 2.14 16.67 -13.06
N ARG A 233 1.64 15.72 -13.86
CA ARG A 233 1.16 15.94 -15.21
C ARG A 233 -0.34 15.74 -15.25
N LEU A 234 -1.07 16.70 -15.81
CA LEU A 234 -2.49 16.54 -16.10
C LEU A 234 -2.62 15.72 -17.38
N THR A 235 -3.20 14.53 -17.28
CA THR A 235 -3.52 13.69 -18.43
C THR A 235 -4.92 14.03 -18.94
N THR A 236 -5.06 14.18 -20.25
CA THR A 236 -6.34 14.50 -20.88
C THR A 236 -6.83 13.31 -21.71
N PHE A 237 -8.09 12.94 -21.51
CA PHE A 237 -8.77 11.91 -22.29
C PHE A 237 -9.75 12.57 -23.26
N GLY A 238 -9.55 12.39 -24.57
CA GLY A 238 -10.51 12.83 -25.58
C GLY A 238 -11.75 11.96 -25.54
N GLN A 239 -12.89 12.47 -25.07
CA GLN A 239 -14.19 11.77 -25.15
C GLN A 239 -14.81 11.76 -26.55
N SER A 240 -14.15 12.32 -27.57
CA SER A 240 -14.60 12.19 -28.96
C SER A 240 -13.78 11.12 -29.69
N ALA A 241 -14.46 10.27 -30.46
CA ALA A 241 -13.90 9.20 -31.29
C ALA A 241 -12.89 9.66 -32.39
N SER A 242 -12.34 10.87 -32.26
CA SER A 242 -11.44 11.53 -33.20
C SER A 242 -10.15 12.06 -32.53
N LEU A 243 -9.93 11.79 -31.23
CA LEU A 243 -8.75 12.24 -30.47
C LEU A 243 -8.23 11.10 -29.57
N ASN A 244 -7.60 10.10 -30.15
CA ASN A 244 -6.90 9.05 -29.40
C ASN A 244 -5.44 9.44 -29.09
N SER A 245 -5.23 10.67 -28.61
CA SER A 245 -3.91 11.15 -28.21
C SER A 245 -3.92 11.53 -26.73
N TRP A 246 -3.28 10.71 -25.89
CA TRP A 246 -3.07 11.00 -24.48
C TRP A 246 -1.90 11.97 -24.36
N ALA A 247 -2.21 13.27 -24.32
CA ALA A 247 -1.25 14.27 -23.95
C ALA A 247 -1.22 14.39 -22.41
N ALA A 248 -0.03 14.24 -21.85
CA ALA A 248 0.29 14.64 -20.48
C ALA A 248 0.90 16.03 -20.50
N ILE A 249 0.37 16.94 -19.68
CA ILE A 249 0.77 18.35 -19.68
C ILE A 249 1.27 18.72 -18.29
N ALA A 250 2.47 19.29 -18.23
CA ALA A 250 3.10 19.77 -17.00
C ALA A 250 3.66 21.20 -17.17
N LYS A 251 4.21 21.74 -16.08
CA LYS A 251 4.87 23.05 -16.06
C LYS A 251 6.04 23.17 -17.05
N ASP A 252 6.65 22.05 -17.41
CA ASP A 252 7.90 21.97 -18.17
C ASP A 252 7.70 21.49 -19.61
N GLY A 253 6.50 21.06 -20.01
CA GLY A 253 6.28 20.57 -21.36
C GLY A 253 4.97 19.84 -21.56
N VAL A 254 4.81 19.39 -22.81
CA VAL A 254 3.73 18.50 -23.24
C VAL A 254 4.35 17.22 -23.76
N TYR A 255 3.82 16.09 -23.30
CA TYR A 255 4.35 14.76 -23.54
C TYR A 255 3.26 13.89 -24.15
N ASP A 256 3.59 13.15 -25.20
CA ASP A 256 2.74 12.07 -25.67
C ASP A 256 3.02 10.83 -24.83
N VAL A 257 2.15 10.55 -23.88
CA VAL A 257 2.24 9.38 -23.00
C VAL A 257 1.31 8.26 -23.47
N THR A 258 0.86 8.31 -24.74
CA THR A 258 -0.17 7.40 -25.23
C THR A 258 0.27 5.94 -25.09
N LYS A 259 1.53 5.66 -25.39
CA LYS A 259 2.11 4.33 -25.25
C LYS A 259 2.02 3.76 -23.82
N ARG A 260 1.99 4.59 -22.78
CA ARG A 260 1.90 4.15 -21.37
C ARG A 260 0.56 3.50 -21.02
N TYR A 261 -0.55 3.89 -21.68
CA TYR A 261 -1.90 3.46 -21.29
C TYR A 261 -2.57 2.51 -22.30
N THR A 262 -1.84 2.02 -23.31
CA THR A 262 -2.35 1.03 -24.27
C THR A 262 -1.30 -0.02 -24.54
N ARG A 263 -1.70 -1.28 -24.55
CA ARG A 263 -0.90 -2.37 -25.14
C ARG A 263 -1.21 -2.56 -26.63
N LYS A 264 -2.37 -2.06 -27.08
CA LYS A 264 -2.87 -2.15 -28.46
C LYS A 264 -2.57 -0.88 -29.22
N TRP A 265 -1.29 -0.60 -29.42
CA TRP A 265 -0.85 0.64 -30.07
C TRP A 265 -1.31 0.75 -31.52
N HIS A 266 -1.23 -0.33 -32.30
CA HIS A 266 -1.72 -0.37 -33.68
C HIS A 266 -3.21 0.04 -33.78
N GLU A 267 -4.08 -0.44 -32.87
CA GLU A 267 -5.49 -0.04 -32.83
C GLU A 267 -5.66 1.45 -32.49
N VAL A 268 -4.84 1.98 -31.58
CA VAL A 268 -4.87 3.41 -31.23
C VAL A 268 -4.40 4.26 -32.42
N LEU A 269 -3.31 3.86 -33.05
CA LEU A 269 -2.69 4.54 -34.19
C LEU A 269 -3.65 4.65 -35.37
N SER A 270 -4.37 3.58 -35.71
CA SER A 270 -5.38 3.58 -36.80
C SER A 270 -6.49 4.63 -36.60
N ARG A 271 -6.73 5.06 -35.37
CA ARG A 271 -7.76 6.06 -34.99
C ARG A 271 -7.20 7.46 -34.79
N ARG A 272 -5.87 7.65 -34.81
CA ARG A 272 -5.20 8.96 -34.67
C ARG A 272 -5.16 9.66 -36.02
N THR A 273 -6.30 10.19 -36.46
CA THR A 273 -6.47 10.77 -37.81
C THR A 273 -6.46 12.31 -37.83
N MET A 274 -6.24 12.99 -36.70
CA MET A 274 -6.22 14.46 -36.68
C MET A 274 -4.95 15.03 -37.32
N LEU A 275 -3.81 14.39 -37.07
CA LEU A 275 -2.47 14.72 -37.55
C LEU A 275 -1.70 13.42 -37.83
N THR A 276 -0.70 13.49 -38.71
CA THR A 276 0.35 12.47 -38.75
C THR A 276 1.21 12.48 -37.48
N GLU A 277 1.79 11.35 -37.08
CA GLU A 277 2.66 11.28 -35.89
C GLU A 277 3.87 12.24 -36.00
N ALA A 278 4.41 12.45 -37.20
CA ALA A 278 5.47 13.42 -37.44
C ALA A 278 5.01 14.86 -37.19
N SER A 279 3.83 15.24 -37.70
CA SER A 279 3.23 16.56 -37.47
C SER A 279 2.90 16.76 -35.98
N ALA A 280 2.30 15.76 -35.32
CA ALA A 280 1.99 15.81 -33.90
C ALA A 280 3.25 15.98 -33.04
N SER A 281 4.28 15.16 -33.26
CA SER A 281 5.57 15.24 -32.58
C SER A 281 6.21 16.62 -32.78
N SER A 282 6.19 17.16 -34.01
CA SER A 282 6.72 18.50 -34.30
C SER A 282 5.98 19.60 -33.55
N VAL A 283 4.65 19.56 -33.50
CA VAL A 283 3.85 20.55 -32.75
C VAL A 283 4.16 20.47 -31.26
N LEU A 284 4.17 19.27 -30.67
CA LEU A 284 4.49 19.08 -29.25
C LEU A 284 5.91 19.55 -28.92
N TYR A 285 6.89 19.22 -29.77
CA TYR A 285 8.27 19.67 -29.63
C TYR A 285 8.38 21.20 -29.64
N ASN A 286 7.70 21.87 -30.57
CA ASN A 286 7.70 23.34 -30.65
C ASN A 286 7.09 23.98 -29.40
N ILE A 287 5.95 23.47 -28.94
CA ILE A 287 5.29 23.94 -27.71
C ILE A 287 6.19 23.72 -26.49
N THR A 288 6.76 22.53 -26.34
CA THR A 288 7.65 22.20 -25.22
C THR A 288 8.90 23.08 -25.21
N ASN A 289 9.50 23.32 -26.38
CA ASN A 289 10.62 24.26 -26.50
C ASN A 289 10.21 25.69 -26.12
N GLU A 290 9.05 26.18 -26.57
CA GLU A 290 8.54 27.50 -26.18
C GLU A 290 8.40 27.64 -24.66
N ILE A 291 7.86 26.62 -23.97
CA ILE A 291 7.72 26.59 -22.51
C ILE A 291 9.08 26.66 -21.83
N ARG A 292 10.05 25.90 -22.34
CA ARG A 292 11.38 25.72 -21.75
C ARG A 292 12.36 26.88 -22.03
N ARG A 293 12.03 27.83 -22.93
CA ARG A 293 12.92 28.97 -23.30
C ARG A 293 13.42 29.79 -22.10
N GLY A 294 12.66 29.84 -21.00
CA GLY A 294 13.00 30.62 -19.81
C GLY A 294 13.72 29.83 -18.71
N PHE A 295 14.02 28.54 -18.91
CA PHE A 295 14.58 27.70 -17.86
C PHE A 295 16.12 27.81 -17.82
N ALA A 296 16.69 27.63 -16.62
CA ALA A 296 18.13 27.58 -16.44
C ALA A 296 18.73 26.32 -17.11
N SER A 297 19.97 26.41 -17.58
CA SER A 297 20.66 25.33 -18.31
C SER A 297 20.76 24.03 -17.50
N GLU A 298 21.01 24.13 -16.19
CA GLU A 298 21.07 22.98 -15.29
C GLU A 298 19.72 22.25 -15.20
N LEU A 299 18.63 23.00 -14.99
CA LEU A 299 17.29 22.42 -14.98
C LEU A 299 16.91 21.79 -16.33
N LEU A 300 17.32 22.41 -17.44
CA LEU A 300 17.11 21.85 -18.78
C LEU A 300 17.82 20.51 -18.96
N SER A 301 19.06 20.37 -18.49
CA SER A 301 19.77 19.08 -18.57
C SER A 301 19.06 17.98 -17.78
N ILE A 302 18.53 18.29 -16.59
CA ILE A 302 17.79 17.33 -15.76
C ILE A 302 16.49 16.90 -16.47
N ILE A 303 15.73 17.86 -17.01
CA ILE A 303 14.48 17.56 -17.71
C ILE A 303 14.75 16.75 -18.99
N GLN A 304 15.78 17.11 -19.75
CA GLN A 304 16.16 16.38 -20.97
C GLN A 304 16.59 14.94 -20.68
N ALA A 305 17.34 14.70 -19.61
CA ALA A 305 17.69 13.34 -19.19
C ALA A 305 16.44 12.51 -18.91
N ARG A 306 15.47 13.07 -18.17
CA ARG A 306 14.20 12.40 -17.87
C ARG A 306 13.33 12.16 -19.09
N ASP A 307 13.31 13.09 -20.05
CA ASP A 307 12.60 12.90 -21.32
C ASP A 307 13.19 11.72 -22.10
N MET A 308 14.51 11.52 -22.06
CA MET A 308 15.17 10.38 -22.70
C MET A 308 14.82 9.07 -21.98
N GLU A 309 14.90 9.05 -20.65
CA GLU A 309 14.52 7.89 -19.84
C GLU A 309 13.05 7.47 -20.09
N GLU A 310 12.13 8.43 -20.10
CA GLU A 310 10.71 8.16 -20.38
C GLU A 310 10.50 7.67 -21.82
N LYS A 311 11.22 8.23 -22.80
CA LYS A 311 11.14 7.75 -24.19
C LYS A 311 11.58 6.29 -24.29
N GLU A 312 12.69 5.93 -23.66
CA GLU A 312 13.17 4.54 -23.62
C GLU A 312 12.18 3.61 -22.90
N GLU A 313 11.56 4.06 -21.81
CA GLU A 313 10.52 3.31 -21.10
C GLU A 313 9.30 3.03 -22.00
N LEU A 314 8.82 4.05 -22.72
CA LEU A 314 7.68 3.96 -23.63
C LEU A 314 7.96 3.08 -24.85
N GLU A 315 9.23 2.97 -25.27
CA GLU A 315 9.66 2.07 -26.34
C GLU A 315 9.80 0.63 -25.81
N ARG A 316 10.43 0.44 -24.64
CA ARG A 316 10.65 -0.89 -24.03
C ARG A 316 9.37 -1.59 -23.59
N SER A 317 8.44 -0.84 -23.00
CA SER A 317 7.15 -1.37 -22.50
C SER A 317 6.25 -1.97 -23.58
N PHE A 318 6.56 -1.81 -24.87
CA PHE A 318 5.85 -2.45 -25.97
C PHE A 318 6.32 -3.86 -26.31
N HIS A 319 7.49 -4.27 -25.83
CA HIS A 319 8.17 -5.50 -26.26
C HIS A 319 8.33 -6.54 -25.15
N VAL A 320 7.71 -6.34 -23.99
CA VAL A 320 7.74 -7.29 -22.87
C VAL A 320 6.47 -8.13 -22.92
N ASP A 321 6.64 -9.45 -23.11
CA ASP A 321 5.55 -10.44 -23.02
C ASP A 321 4.95 -10.48 -21.61
N ASP A 322 3.71 -10.96 -21.52
CA ASP A 322 3.00 -11.15 -20.26
C ASP A 322 3.85 -11.97 -19.30
N ASP A 323 4.20 -11.39 -18.16
CA ASP A 323 4.48 -12.21 -16.99
C ASP A 323 3.14 -12.78 -16.54
N GLU A 324 2.78 -13.99 -17.03
CA GLU A 324 1.55 -14.70 -16.66
C GLU A 324 1.43 -14.87 -15.12
N SER A 325 2.53 -14.70 -14.37
CA SER A 325 2.53 -14.68 -12.91
C SER A 325 1.92 -13.40 -12.29
N LEU A 326 1.77 -12.32 -13.07
CA LEU A 326 1.16 -11.04 -12.66
C LEU A 326 -0.25 -10.87 -13.25
N SER A 327 -1.15 -11.82 -12.99
CA SER A 327 -2.57 -11.64 -13.26
C SER A 327 -3.14 -10.57 -12.32
N LEU A 328 -3.04 -9.29 -12.71
CA LEU A 328 -3.62 -8.21 -11.94
C LEU A 328 -5.15 -8.37 -11.89
N PRO A 329 -5.78 -8.20 -10.70
CA PRO A 329 -7.22 -8.31 -10.60
C PRO A 329 -7.87 -7.24 -11.49
N GLY A 330 -8.94 -7.63 -12.19
CA GLY A 330 -9.71 -6.66 -12.98
C GLY A 330 -10.18 -5.49 -12.10
N ARG A 331 -10.34 -4.31 -12.73
CA ARG A 331 -10.65 -3.03 -12.09
C ARG A 331 -11.60 -3.21 -10.91
N ARG A 332 -11.16 -2.92 -9.68
CA ARG A 332 -11.94 -3.19 -8.45
C ARG A 332 -12.91 -2.06 -8.07
N SER A 333 -12.84 -0.91 -8.74
CA SER A 333 -13.64 0.29 -8.44
C SER A 333 -14.51 0.76 -9.62
N GLY A 334 -15.68 1.31 -9.29
CA GLY A 334 -16.70 1.76 -10.26
C GLY A 334 -17.98 0.93 -10.17
N ASN A 335 -19.05 1.40 -10.82
CA ASN A 335 -20.32 0.68 -10.89
C ASN A 335 -20.12 -0.72 -11.52
N GLU A 336 -20.74 -1.74 -10.96
CA GLU A 336 -20.57 -3.13 -11.39
C GLU A 336 -21.03 -3.37 -12.83
N GLU A 337 -22.15 -2.79 -13.25
CA GLU A 337 -22.65 -2.87 -14.62
C GLU A 337 -21.68 -2.21 -15.61
N TRP A 338 -21.07 -1.09 -15.20
CA TRP A 338 -20.05 -0.41 -16.00
C TRP A 338 -18.81 -1.29 -16.19
N ARG A 339 -18.32 -1.92 -15.12
CA ARG A 339 -17.17 -2.84 -15.15
C ARG A 339 -17.46 -4.08 -16.00
N LYS A 340 -18.66 -4.66 -15.85
CA LYS A 340 -19.15 -5.78 -16.69
C LYS A 340 -19.18 -5.41 -18.17
N SER A 341 -19.74 -4.25 -18.49
CA SER A 341 -19.88 -3.79 -19.89
C SER A 341 -18.55 -3.60 -20.61
N ARG A 342 -17.47 -3.39 -19.86
CA ARG A 342 -16.12 -3.14 -20.38
C ARG A 342 -15.21 -4.37 -20.29
N LEU A 343 -15.74 -5.51 -19.84
CA LEU A 343 -14.95 -6.73 -19.58
C LEU A 343 -13.76 -6.47 -18.63
N GLU A 344 -13.93 -5.53 -17.71
CA GLU A 344 -12.93 -5.13 -16.71
C GLU A 344 -13.09 -5.92 -15.39
N ILE A 345 -13.92 -6.96 -15.40
CA ILE A 345 -13.94 -8.01 -14.37
C ILE A 345 -12.89 -9.02 -14.80
N GLY A 346 -11.78 -9.13 -14.05
CA GLY A 346 -10.64 -9.96 -14.41
C GLY A 346 -11.01 -11.44 -14.55
N SER A 347 -10.13 -12.23 -15.17
CA SER A 347 -10.28 -13.68 -15.21
C SER A 347 -10.24 -14.24 -13.79
N SER A 348 -11.06 -15.26 -13.52
CA SER A 348 -11.08 -16.00 -12.26
C SER A 348 -9.96 -17.03 -12.12
N ASP A 349 -8.97 -16.99 -13.01
CA ASP A 349 -7.85 -17.93 -13.00
C ASP A 349 -6.91 -17.58 -11.85
N LEU A 350 -6.98 -18.41 -10.81
CA LEU A 350 -6.20 -18.35 -9.58
C LEU A 350 -4.73 -18.68 -9.89
N SER A 351 -3.97 -17.73 -10.43
CA SER A 351 -2.51 -17.76 -10.34
C SER A 351 -2.13 -17.54 -8.88
N SER A 352 -1.59 -18.57 -8.23
CA SER A 352 -1.28 -18.57 -6.80
C SER A 352 0.05 -17.85 -6.52
N SER A 353 0.09 -16.53 -6.70
CA SER A 353 1.19 -15.72 -6.18
C SER A 353 0.91 -15.36 -4.71
N ALA A 354 1.57 -16.02 -3.76
CA ALA A 354 1.50 -15.62 -2.35
C ALA A 354 2.02 -14.19 -2.15
N CYS A 355 1.52 -13.47 -1.15
CA CYS A 355 2.06 -12.15 -0.83
C CYS A 355 3.50 -12.24 -0.29
N PRO A 356 4.28 -11.14 -0.27
CA PRO A 356 5.58 -11.13 0.40
C PRO A 356 5.46 -11.50 1.88
N VAL A 357 6.50 -12.14 2.43
CA VAL A 357 6.59 -12.38 3.87
C VAL A 357 6.76 -11.05 4.60
N ARG A 358 5.88 -10.77 5.57
CA ARG A 358 5.90 -9.52 6.36
C ARG A 358 6.14 -9.80 7.84
N LEU A 359 6.94 -8.96 8.50
CA LEU A 359 7.13 -9.02 9.95
C LEU A 359 5.93 -8.37 10.66
N CYS A 360 5.36 -9.06 11.65
CA CYS A 360 4.28 -8.53 12.46
C CYS A 360 4.83 -7.58 13.53
N ILE A 361 4.39 -6.32 13.49
CA ILE A 361 4.78 -5.27 14.43
C ILE A 361 3.70 -5.12 15.49
N ASP A 362 3.61 -6.11 16.39
CA ASP A 362 2.45 -6.29 17.28
C ASP A 362 2.84 -6.64 18.73
N GLU A 363 4.11 -6.49 19.11
CA GLU A 363 4.57 -6.68 20.49
C GLU A 363 3.82 -5.75 21.47
N HIS A 364 3.55 -4.52 21.04
CA HIS A 364 2.82 -3.52 21.82
C HIS A 364 1.41 -4.01 22.18
N VAL A 365 0.76 -4.79 21.30
CA VAL A 365 -0.55 -5.39 21.58
C VAL A 365 -0.43 -6.25 22.83
N THR A 366 0.50 -7.21 22.86
CA THR A 366 0.70 -8.09 24.01
C THR A 366 1.05 -7.31 25.28
N LYS A 367 1.92 -6.29 25.20
CA LYS A 367 2.28 -5.43 26.34
C LYS A 367 1.07 -4.67 26.91
N ILE A 368 0.22 -4.11 26.05
CA ILE A 368 -1.01 -3.40 26.46
C ILE A 368 -1.93 -4.34 27.25
N TYR A 369 -2.25 -5.52 26.70
CA TYR A 369 -3.13 -6.46 27.40
C TYR A 369 -2.51 -6.98 28.71
N ASN A 370 -1.19 -7.21 28.74
CA ASN A 370 -0.48 -7.58 29.97
C ASN A 370 -0.57 -6.48 31.04
N SER A 371 -0.51 -5.20 30.67
CA SER A 371 -0.60 -4.09 31.62
C SER A 371 -1.97 -4.01 32.31
N PHE A 372 -3.07 -4.37 31.61
CA PHE A 372 -4.39 -4.39 32.23
C PHE A 372 -4.51 -5.41 33.34
N ARG A 373 -3.73 -6.50 33.31
CA ARG A 373 -3.67 -7.46 34.41
C ARG A 373 -3.24 -6.78 35.72
N VAL A 374 -2.25 -5.90 35.65
CA VAL A 374 -1.72 -5.15 36.81
C VAL A 374 -2.79 -4.19 37.33
N VAL A 375 -3.46 -3.45 36.43
CA VAL A 375 -4.58 -2.56 36.76
C VAL A 375 -5.72 -3.32 37.44
N LEU A 376 -6.11 -4.48 36.88
CA LEU A 376 -7.18 -5.32 37.43
C LEU A 376 -6.83 -5.88 38.82
N TYR A 377 -5.60 -6.33 39.05
CA TYR A 377 -5.17 -6.73 40.40
C TYR A 377 -5.24 -5.58 41.40
N GLN A 378 -4.84 -4.38 40.97
CA GLN A 378 -4.91 -3.20 41.82
C GLN A 378 -6.36 -2.82 42.13
N PHE A 379 -7.31 -3.03 41.22
CA PHE A 379 -8.74 -2.84 41.52
C PHE A 379 -9.24 -3.71 42.67
N VAL A 380 -8.81 -4.98 42.71
CA VAL A 380 -9.14 -5.89 43.81
C VAL A 380 -8.43 -5.47 45.09
N GLY A 381 -7.15 -5.10 45.00
CA GLY A 381 -6.34 -4.68 46.15
C GLY A 381 -6.86 -3.42 46.84
N GLU A 382 -7.40 -2.46 46.08
CA GLU A 382 -8.03 -1.23 46.61
C GLU A 382 -9.53 -1.39 46.89
N GLU A 383 -10.07 -2.61 46.77
CA GLU A 383 -11.48 -2.94 47.04
C GLU A 383 -12.48 -2.06 46.24
N LEU A 384 -12.15 -1.72 45.00
CA LEU A 384 -13.02 -0.92 44.14
C LEU A 384 -14.30 -1.68 43.80
N THR A 385 -15.44 -0.99 43.81
CA THR A 385 -16.68 -1.54 43.26
C THR A 385 -16.61 -1.60 41.75
N LYS A 386 -17.45 -2.45 41.14
CA LYS A 386 -17.60 -2.55 39.69
C LYS A 386 -17.82 -1.19 39.00
N SER A 387 -18.67 -0.34 39.58
CA SER A 387 -18.96 0.99 39.00
C SER A 387 -17.74 1.91 39.06
N GLU A 388 -16.95 1.86 40.14
CA GLU A 388 -15.76 2.70 40.31
C GLU A 388 -14.63 2.23 39.41
N ALA A 389 -14.43 0.91 39.27
CA ALA A 389 -13.46 0.35 38.32
C ALA A 389 -13.79 0.77 36.87
N VAL A 390 -15.06 0.67 36.48
CA VAL A 390 -15.50 1.14 35.15
C VAL A 390 -15.25 2.64 34.98
N GLU A 391 -15.46 3.45 36.03
CA GLU A 391 -15.21 4.89 35.95
C GLU A 391 -13.72 5.21 35.80
N VAL A 392 -12.83 4.53 36.54
CA VAL A 392 -11.38 4.67 36.37
C VAL A 392 -10.97 4.35 34.92
N LEU A 393 -11.53 3.30 34.32
CA LEU A 393 -11.24 2.95 32.94
C LEU A 393 -11.78 3.96 31.92
N ARG A 394 -12.93 4.58 32.18
CA ARG A 394 -13.45 5.68 31.34
C ARG A 394 -12.57 6.91 31.42
N ILE A 395 -12.06 7.25 32.60
CA ILE A 395 -11.09 8.34 32.77
C ILE A 395 -9.82 8.03 31.96
N THR A 396 -9.25 6.83 32.09
CA THR A 396 -8.09 6.41 31.29
C THR A 396 -8.37 6.47 29.79
N LYS A 397 -9.56 6.06 29.35
CA LYS A 397 -9.99 6.18 27.96
C LYS A 397 -10.01 7.64 27.50
N GLY A 398 -10.51 8.55 28.33
CA GLY A 398 -10.48 10.00 28.08
C GLY A 398 -9.06 10.52 27.85
N ILE A 399 -8.12 10.14 28.73
CA ILE A 399 -6.70 10.52 28.61
C ILE A 399 -6.09 10.02 27.28
N ILE A 400 -6.38 8.77 26.90
CA ILE A 400 -5.89 8.20 25.63
C ILE A 400 -6.52 8.91 24.42
N LEU A 401 -7.81 9.30 24.51
CA LEU A 401 -8.47 10.10 23.46
C LEU A 401 -7.83 11.49 23.32
N ASP A 402 -7.54 12.17 24.44
CA ASP A 402 -6.87 13.47 24.42
C ASP A 402 -5.49 13.35 23.74
N LEU A 403 -4.72 12.31 24.07
CA LEU A 403 -3.44 12.01 23.43
C LEU A 403 -3.57 11.77 21.92
N LEU A 404 -4.58 11.02 21.47
CA LEU A 404 -4.85 10.78 20.05
C LEU A 404 -5.20 12.05 19.28
N THR A 405 -5.88 13.01 19.93
CA THR A 405 -6.21 14.30 19.29
C THR A 405 -5.07 15.30 19.31
N SER A 406 -4.05 15.08 20.14
CA SER A 406 -2.87 15.96 20.21
C SER A 406 -1.88 15.69 19.05
N PRO A 407 -1.11 16.70 18.61
CA PRO A 407 -0.15 16.55 17.51
C PRO A 407 0.84 15.41 17.75
N TYR A 408 0.92 14.45 16.83
CA TYR A 408 1.61 13.18 17.07
C TYR A 408 3.10 13.35 17.41
N LYS A 409 3.79 14.33 16.80
CA LYS A 409 5.23 14.61 17.03
C LYS A 409 5.54 15.14 18.43
N THR A 410 4.57 15.78 19.09
CA THR A 410 4.71 16.41 20.41
C THR A 410 3.59 15.98 21.33
N ARG A 411 3.11 14.74 21.15
CA ARG A 411 1.91 14.23 21.78
C ARG A 411 2.02 14.29 23.31
N ARG A 412 1.06 14.95 23.94
CA ARG A 412 1.00 15.13 25.39
C ARG A 412 -0.40 15.49 25.88
N THR A 413 -0.68 15.21 27.14
CA THR A 413 -1.90 15.65 27.84
C THR A 413 -1.61 15.90 29.32
N PHE A 414 -2.48 16.66 29.98
CA PHE A 414 -2.41 16.98 31.41
C PHE A 414 -3.57 16.31 32.14
N ILE A 415 -3.29 15.72 33.31
CA ILE A 415 -4.29 14.94 34.06
C ILE A 415 -4.77 15.62 35.35
N ASP A 416 -4.48 16.91 35.53
CA ASP A 416 -4.75 17.64 36.77
C ASP A 416 -6.24 17.66 37.16
N SER A 417 -7.12 17.70 36.16
CA SER A 417 -8.57 17.68 36.36
C SER A 417 -9.05 16.39 37.03
N VAL A 418 -8.38 15.25 36.75
CA VAL A 418 -8.75 13.92 37.25
C VAL A 418 -7.94 13.49 38.46
N LEU A 419 -6.84 14.17 38.78
CA LEU A 419 -6.08 13.95 40.04
C LEU A 419 -6.89 14.30 41.29
N ASN A 420 -7.94 15.11 41.16
CA ASN A 420 -8.88 15.38 42.24
C ASN A 420 -9.74 14.15 42.62
N GLU A 421 -9.78 13.12 41.77
CA GLU A 421 -10.46 11.86 42.07
C GLU A 421 -9.53 10.96 42.89
N PRO A 422 -9.74 10.81 44.22
CA PRO A 422 -8.80 10.13 45.11
C PRO A 422 -8.59 8.65 44.75
N LYS A 423 -9.59 8.03 44.12
CA LYS A 423 -9.49 6.65 43.62
C LYS A 423 -8.58 6.58 42.40
N PHE A 424 -8.70 7.50 41.45
CA PHE A 424 -7.84 7.54 40.29
C PHE A 424 -6.39 7.81 40.70
N GLN A 425 -6.16 8.74 41.64
CA GLN A 425 -4.83 9.03 42.17
C GLN A 425 -4.13 7.81 42.77
N LYS A 426 -4.86 6.98 43.53
CA LYS A 426 -4.35 5.71 44.08
C LYS A 426 -4.05 4.68 43.00
N MET A 427 -4.83 4.67 41.92
CA MET A 427 -4.65 3.77 40.78
C MET A 427 -3.52 4.21 39.85
N LEU A 428 -3.13 5.49 39.87
CA LEU A 428 -2.17 6.07 38.93
C LEU A 428 -0.86 5.27 38.77
N PRO A 429 -0.22 4.74 39.84
CA PRO A 429 1.00 3.92 39.69
C PRO A 429 0.78 2.61 38.92
N SER A 430 -0.42 2.03 38.96
CA SER A 430 -0.73 0.79 38.23
C SER A 430 -0.79 0.98 36.71
N PHE A 431 -0.85 2.23 36.25
CA PHE A 431 -0.85 2.58 34.84
C PHE A 431 0.55 2.79 34.26
N ASP A 432 1.62 2.78 35.07
CA ASP A 432 2.99 3.00 34.56
C ASP A 432 3.37 1.93 33.52
N ASP A 433 2.95 0.67 33.71
CA ASP A 433 3.14 -0.41 32.72
C ASP A 433 2.35 -0.16 31.42
N LEU A 434 1.13 0.38 31.51
CA LEU A 434 0.32 0.74 30.35
C LEU A 434 0.97 1.91 29.59
N LEU A 435 1.43 2.93 30.30
CA LEU A 435 2.13 4.06 29.70
C LEU A 435 3.42 3.59 29.01
N GLY A 436 4.20 2.72 29.65
CA GLY A 436 5.37 2.10 29.03
C GLY A 436 5.04 1.31 27.76
N ALA A 437 3.96 0.51 27.77
CA ALA A 437 3.49 -0.21 26.59
C ALA A 437 3.08 0.73 25.43
N LEU A 438 2.61 1.93 25.75
CA LEU A 438 2.25 2.99 24.81
C LEU A 438 3.45 3.87 24.38
N SER A 439 4.65 3.60 24.89
CA SER A 439 5.83 4.48 24.72
C SER A 439 5.57 5.91 25.22
N LEU A 440 4.86 6.03 26.34
CA LEU A 440 4.56 7.26 27.05
C LEU A 440 5.23 7.27 28.43
N GLU A 441 5.45 8.46 28.95
CA GLU A 441 5.94 8.68 30.30
C GLU A 441 5.13 9.75 31.03
N LYS A 442 5.09 9.63 32.35
CA LYS A 442 4.48 10.60 33.26
C LYS A 442 5.56 11.50 33.84
N LYS A 443 5.42 12.81 33.69
CA LYS A 443 6.30 13.84 34.26
C LYS A 443 5.54 14.69 35.26
N MET A 444 6.16 14.92 36.41
CA MET A 444 5.66 15.87 37.40
C MET A 444 6.37 17.21 37.19
N ASN A 445 5.58 18.25 36.92
CA ASN A 445 6.08 19.59 36.67
C ASN A 445 6.32 20.34 37.99
N THR A 446 7.03 21.46 37.89
CA THR A 446 7.38 22.32 39.03
C THR A 446 6.16 22.96 39.71
N ASP A 447 5.03 23.02 39.02
CA ASP A 447 3.74 23.55 39.49
C ASP A 447 2.82 22.46 40.04
N GLU A 448 3.36 21.29 40.36
CA GLU A 448 2.63 20.08 40.77
C GLU A 448 1.71 19.47 39.70
N SER A 449 1.67 20.04 38.48
CA SER A 449 0.91 19.45 37.38
C SER A 449 1.53 18.14 36.90
N VAL A 450 0.68 17.22 36.44
CA VAL A 450 1.14 15.93 35.91
C VAL A 450 0.86 15.85 34.42
N GLU A 451 1.95 15.78 33.66
CA GLU A 451 1.97 15.66 32.20
C GLU A 451 2.20 14.19 31.81
N ILE A 452 1.43 13.70 30.85
CA ILE A 452 1.72 12.45 30.15
C ILE A 452 2.19 12.83 28.76
N GLY A 453 3.39 12.41 28.37
CA GLY A 453 3.99 12.75 27.08
C GLY A 453 4.76 11.59 26.47
N LEU A 454 5.28 11.80 25.26
CA LEU A 454 6.10 10.82 24.55
C LEU A 454 7.37 10.47 25.33
N LEU A 455 7.64 9.17 25.47
CA LEU A 455 8.90 8.64 25.99
C LEU A 455 9.92 8.36 24.86
N GLY A 456 9.43 8.01 23.66
CA GLY A 456 10.27 7.55 22.56
C GLY A 456 9.75 7.97 21.19
N ASP A 457 9.88 7.07 20.21
CA ASP A 457 9.43 7.31 18.84
C ASP A 457 7.91 7.56 18.80
N PRO A 458 7.45 8.73 18.31
CA PRO A 458 6.04 9.05 18.14
C PRO A 458 5.24 7.97 17.41
N ILE A 459 5.85 7.28 16.44
CA ILE A 459 5.17 6.30 15.58
C ILE A 459 4.83 5.04 16.36
N VAL A 460 5.68 4.64 17.32
CA VAL A 460 5.38 3.50 18.21
C VAL A 460 4.16 3.82 19.06
N THR A 461 4.07 5.05 19.60
CA THR A 461 2.88 5.52 20.30
C THR A 461 1.65 5.56 19.39
N SER A 462 1.79 6.05 18.15
CA SER A 462 0.69 6.10 17.16
C SER A 462 0.16 4.72 16.77
N LEU A 463 1.01 3.68 16.75
CA LEU A 463 0.59 2.29 16.58
C LEU A 463 -0.18 1.78 17.81
N ALA A 464 0.30 2.11 19.00
CA ALA A 464 -0.19 1.54 20.25
C ALA A 464 -1.50 2.15 20.77
N LEU A 465 -1.74 3.45 20.56
CA LEU A 465 -2.91 4.15 21.10
C LEU A 465 -4.26 3.59 20.61
N PRO A 466 -4.48 3.32 19.30
CA PRO A 466 -5.73 2.72 18.83
C PRO A 466 -5.99 1.34 19.47
N VAL A 467 -4.93 0.54 19.65
CA VAL A 467 -5.03 -0.77 20.29
C VAL A 467 -5.45 -0.64 21.75
N ALA A 468 -4.90 0.33 22.48
CA ALA A 468 -5.29 0.56 23.87
C ALA A 468 -6.72 1.09 24.01
N LEU A 469 -7.21 1.93 23.07
CA LEU A 469 -8.62 2.33 23.05
C LEU A 469 -9.55 1.14 22.85
N ASP A 470 -9.26 0.28 21.86
CA ASP A 470 -10.07 -0.90 21.58
C ASP A 470 -10.05 -1.86 22.78
N ALA A 471 -8.89 -2.05 23.41
CA ALA A 471 -8.76 -2.88 24.60
C ALA A 471 -9.50 -2.31 25.83
N LEU A 472 -9.52 -0.97 26.00
CA LEU A 472 -10.31 -0.32 27.05
C LEU A 472 -11.82 -0.49 26.82
N ASP A 473 -12.28 -0.37 25.57
CA ASP A 473 -13.68 -0.61 25.22
C ASP A 473 -14.09 -2.04 25.54
N ASP A 474 -13.27 -3.01 25.14
CA ASP A 474 -13.50 -4.42 25.45
C ASP A 474 -13.54 -4.66 26.96
N MET A 475 -12.62 -4.05 27.72
CA MET A 475 -12.57 -4.22 29.17
C MET A 475 -13.75 -3.57 29.88
N ILE A 476 -14.17 -2.37 29.47
CA ILE A 476 -15.36 -1.70 30.02
C ILE A 476 -16.61 -2.53 29.72
N TYR A 477 -16.75 -3.04 28.50
CA TYR A 477 -17.87 -3.89 28.12
C TYR A 477 -17.91 -5.17 28.97
N ASN A 478 -16.79 -5.87 29.06
CA ASN A 478 -16.68 -7.13 29.81
C ASN A 478 -16.92 -6.93 31.31
N LEU A 479 -16.37 -5.88 31.91
CA LEU A 479 -16.64 -5.57 33.33
C LEU A 479 -18.11 -5.25 33.57
N ASN A 480 -18.76 -4.50 32.68
CA ASN A 480 -20.20 -4.21 32.78
C ASN A 480 -21.07 -5.46 32.69
N ASN A 481 -20.65 -6.48 31.94
CA ASN A 481 -21.37 -7.75 31.80
C ASN A 481 -20.93 -8.83 32.80
N CYS A 482 -19.90 -8.56 33.61
CA CYS A 482 -19.43 -9.51 34.63
C CYS A 482 -20.44 -9.67 35.76
N GLU A 483 -20.90 -10.90 36.01
CA GLU A 483 -21.85 -11.24 37.07
C GLU A 483 -21.18 -11.20 38.47
N ASN A 484 -20.02 -11.85 38.64
CA ASN A 484 -19.28 -11.85 39.90
C ASN A 484 -17.97 -11.06 39.82
N TYR A 485 -18.05 -9.77 40.11
CA TYR A 485 -16.88 -8.90 40.24
C TYR A 485 -15.87 -9.47 41.27
N GLY A 486 -14.57 -9.41 40.98
CA GLY A 486 -13.49 -9.96 41.81
C GLY A 486 -13.04 -11.37 41.42
N LYS A 487 -13.97 -12.33 41.29
CA LYS A 487 -13.64 -13.72 40.89
C LYS A 487 -13.61 -13.90 39.38
N ASP A 488 -14.66 -13.46 38.69
CA ASP A 488 -14.82 -13.71 37.25
C ASP A 488 -14.03 -12.69 36.42
N MET A 489 -13.56 -11.61 37.03
CA MET A 489 -12.75 -10.58 36.34
C MET A 489 -11.45 -11.12 35.74
N PHE A 490 -10.87 -12.15 36.36
CA PHE A 490 -9.67 -12.83 35.86
C PHE A 490 -10.00 -13.97 34.88
N GLN A 491 -11.29 -14.28 34.70
CA GLN A 491 -11.80 -15.25 33.73
C GLN A 491 -12.44 -14.58 32.52
N LEU A 492 -12.56 -13.24 32.53
CA LEU A 492 -13.03 -12.47 31.38
C LEU A 492 -12.18 -12.86 30.16
N PRO A 493 -12.76 -12.90 28.95
CA PRO A 493 -12.05 -13.22 27.70
C PRO A 493 -10.91 -12.24 27.34
N ILE A 494 -10.52 -11.36 28.27
CA ILE A 494 -9.53 -10.30 28.12
C ILE A 494 -8.09 -10.82 28.16
N LEU A 495 -7.86 -12.07 28.56
CA LEU A 495 -6.48 -12.52 28.73
C LEU A 495 -5.91 -13.05 27.41
N LYS A 496 -5.64 -12.12 26.48
CA LYS A 496 -4.54 -12.18 25.50
C LYS A 496 -3.16 -12.18 26.20
N LEU A 497 -3.11 -12.63 27.45
CA LEU A 497 -1.87 -12.83 28.17
C LEU A 497 -1.07 -13.87 27.42
N ASN A 498 0.20 -13.56 27.15
CA ASN A 498 1.08 -14.45 26.40
C ASN A 498 0.63 -14.70 24.95
N ARG A 499 -0.12 -13.76 24.34
CA ARG A 499 -0.38 -13.77 22.90
C ARG A 499 0.96 -13.85 22.14
N ILE A 500 1.06 -14.79 21.19
CA ILE A 500 2.19 -14.90 20.27
C ILE A 500 2.27 -13.61 19.43
N HIS A 501 3.47 -13.03 19.33
CA HIS A 501 3.71 -11.76 18.66
C HIS A 501 5.09 -11.76 17.98
N SER A 502 5.39 -10.71 17.22
CA SER A 502 6.68 -10.44 16.55
C SER A 502 7.13 -11.51 15.55
N GLY A 503 6.23 -12.40 15.15
CA GLY A 503 6.48 -13.40 14.12
C GLY A 503 6.40 -12.80 12.72
N SER A 504 6.52 -13.63 11.71
CA SER A 504 6.29 -13.25 10.31
C SER A 504 5.03 -13.90 9.77
N ALA A 505 4.32 -13.21 8.90
CA ALA A 505 3.11 -13.70 8.26
C ALA A 505 3.23 -13.63 6.73
N ILE A 506 2.61 -14.59 6.07
CA ILE A 506 2.42 -14.66 4.63
C ILE A 506 1.00 -15.16 4.37
N ALA A 507 0.38 -14.73 3.28
CA ALA A 507 -0.98 -15.11 2.93
C ALA A 507 -1.10 -15.41 1.44
N SER A 508 -2.24 -15.99 1.07
CA SER A 508 -2.62 -16.23 -0.32
C SER A 508 -2.55 -14.97 -1.19
N SER A 509 -2.94 -13.82 -0.64
CA SER A 509 -2.84 -12.51 -1.29
C SER A 509 -3.08 -11.39 -0.26
N GLU A 510 -3.00 -10.14 -0.70
CA GLU A 510 -3.30 -8.97 0.11
C GLU A 510 -3.73 -7.76 -0.74
N GLU A 511 -4.63 -6.93 -0.19
CA GLU A 511 -5.02 -5.67 -0.83
C GLU A 511 -4.09 -4.52 -0.40
N LEU A 512 -3.26 -4.05 -1.32
CA LEU A 512 -2.42 -2.88 -1.08
C LEU A 512 -3.22 -1.56 -1.13
N PRO A 513 -2.83 -0.53 -0.35
CA PRO A 513 -1.75 -0.55 0.65
C PRO A 513 -2.23 -0.90 2.08
N PHE A 514 -3.54 -1.04 2.33
CA PHE A 514 -4.08 -1.07 3.71
C PHE A 514 -4.56 -2.43 4.18
N GLY A 515 -4.91 -3.31 3.25
CA GLY A 515 -5.39 -4.68 3.48
C GLY A 515 -4.29 -5.72 3.59
N ILE A 516 -3.07 -5.30 3.99
CA ILE A 516 -1.90 -6.18 4.11
C ILE A 516 -2.05 -7.21 5.22
N ILE A 517 -1.30 -8.31 5.13
CA ILE A 517 -1.45 -9.42 6.08
C ILE A 517 -1.15 -9.04 7.54
N THR A 518 -0.24 -8.09 7.80
CA THR A 518 0.06 -7.64 9.17
C THR A 518 -1.13 -6.95 9.83
N SER A 519 -2.08 -6.41 9.06
CA SER A 519 -3.34 -5.85 9.58
C SER A 519 -4.25 -6.90 10.24
N ALA A 520 -4.01 -8.20 10.05
CA ALA A 520 -4.72 -9.25 10.80
C ALA A 520 -4.22 -9.39 12.25
N PHE A 521 -3.01 -8.90 12.54
CA PHE A 521 -2.31 -9.12 13.81
C PHE A 521 -2.02 -7.82 14.59
N ASP A 522 -2.30 -6.65 14.01
CA ASP A 522 -1.98 -5.34 14.60
C ASP A 522 -2.84 -4.94 15.81
N GLY A 523 -3.83 -5.75 16.17
CA GLY A 523 -4.57 -5.64 17.43
C GLY A 523 -5.62 -4.54 17.47
N THR A 524 -5.89 -3.85 16.36
CA THR A 524 -6.95 -2.83 16.28
C THR A 524 -8.08 -3.28 15.35
N ARG A 525 -9.31 -2.86 15.64
CA ARG A 525 -10.46 -3.08 14.74
C ARG A 525 -10.50 -2.10 13.56
N GLY A 526 -9.62 -1.09 13.55
CA GLY A 526 -9.57 -0.04 12.53
C GLY A 526 -8.92 -0.47 11.21
N SER A 527 -8.20 -1.58 11.21
CA SER A 527 -7.57 -2.21 10.04
C SER A 527 -7.96 -3.68 9.93
N LYS A 528 -7.71 -4.25 8.76
CA LYS A 528 -8.03 -5.64 8.43
C LYS A 528 -7.10 -6.15 7.34
N TRP A 529 -6.84 -7.44 7.32
CA TRP A 529 -6.36 -8.10 6.11
C TRP A 529 -7.54 -8.28 5.16
N GLU A 530 -7.30 -8.06 3.87
CA GLU A 530 -8.30 -8.24 2.82
C GLU A 530 -7.73 -9.07 1.68
N GLU A 531 -8.37 -10.21 1.43
CA GLU A 531 -8.08 -11.06 0.28
C GLU A 531 -8.78 -10.49 -0.98
N PRO A 532 -8.03 -10.06 -2.02
CA PRO A 532 -8.62 -9.40 -3.17
C PRO A 532 -9.55 -10.29 -4.00
N ASN A 533 -9.30 -11.60 -4.02
CA ASN A 533 -10.03 -12.53 -4.88
C ASN A 533 -11.22 -13.20 -4.17
N GLY A 534 -11.50 -12.81 -2.93
CA GLY A 534 -12.57 -13.38 -2.10
C GLY A 534 -12.15 -14.70 -1.43
N ALA A 535 -12.91 -15.11 -0.41
CA ALA A 535 -12.51 -16.12 0.57
C ALA A 535 -12.40 -17.58 0.07
N ARG A 536 -12.51 -17.86 -1.25
CA ARG A 536 -12.44 -19.23 -1.76
C ARG A 536 -10.98 -19.70 -1.82
N GLY A 537 -10.55 -20.42 -0.79
CA GLY A 537 -9.21 -21.03 -0.73
C GLY A 537 -8.12 -20.11 -0.21
N CYS A 538 -8.48 -19.02 0.46
CA CYS A 538 -7.50 -18.14 1.09
C CYS A 538 -6.85 -18.81 2.32
N TRP A 539 -5.61 -18.44 2.61
CA TRP A 539 -4.86 -18.98 3.74
C TRP A 539 -3.92 -17.91 4.31
N ILE A 540 -3.56 -18.06 5.58
CA ILE A 540 -2.54 -17.25 6.27
C ILE A 540 -1.58 -18.23 6.91
N VAL A 541 -0.27 -18.08 6.69
CA VAL A 541 0.76 -18.79 7.46
C VAL A 541 1.43 -17.79 8.40
N TYR A 542 1.48 -18.11 9.68
CA TYR A 542 2.18 -17.36 10.70
C TYR A 542 3.35 -18.18 11.26
N ARG A 543 4.56 -17.64 11.16
CA ARG A 543 5.78 -18.21 11.73
C ARG A 543 6.20 -17.42 12.96
N THR A 544 6.48 -18.12 14.04
CA THR A 544 6.86 -17.54 15.33
C THR A 544 8.24 -16.87 15.30
N PHE A 545 8.43 -15.86 16.15
CA PHE A 545 9.72 -15.18 16.26
C PHE A 545 10.81 -16.11 16.81
N GLY A 546 11.95 -16.18 16.10
CA GLY A 546 13.10 -16.98 16.50
C GLY A 546 12.81 -18.48 16.56
N TYR A 547 11.83 -18.97 15.80
CA TYR A 547 11.45 -20.39 15.72
C TYR A 547 11.04 -21.03 17.06
N LYS A 548 10.59 -20.20 18.01
CA LYS A 548 10.13 -20.66 19.32
C LYS A 548 8.85 -21.46 19.16
N MET A 549 8.84 -22.67 19.71
CA MET A 549 7.64 -23.51 19.72
C MET A 549 6.68 -23.10 20.83
N PHE A 550 5.39 -23.05 20.51
CA PHE A 550 4.30 -22.75 21.44
C PHE A 550 3.19 -23.78 21.33
N GLU A 551 2.58 -24.12 22.46
CA GLU A 551 1.30 -24.82 22.51
C GLU A 551 0.18 -23.79 22.45
N LEU A 552 -0.55 -23.76 21.32
CA LEU A 552 -1.62 -22.79 21.12
C LEU A 552 -2.87 -23.20 21.92
N GLU A 553 -3.33 -22.34 22.82
CA GLU A 553 -4.52 -22.60 23.65
C GLU A 553 -5.82 -22.13 22.98
N ALA A 554 -5.76 -20.98 22.29
CA ALA A 554 -6.89 -20.37 21.62
C ALA A 554 -6.43 -19.39 20.54
N TYR A 555 -7.35 -19.03 19.65
CA TYR A 555 -7.18 -17.95 18.69
C TYR A 555 -8.49 -17.14 18.58
N GLU A 556 -8.39 -15.95 18.00
CA GLU A 556 -9.52 -15.03 17.86
C GLU A 556 -9.63 -14.54 16.43
N LEU A 557 -10.86 -14.43 15.93
CA LEU A 557 -11.18 -13.76 14.68
C LEU A 557 -12.18 -12.65 14.94
N MET A 558 -12.05 -11.55 14.20
CA MET A 558 -12.95 -10.40 14.28
C MET A 558 -13.50 -10.08 12.89
N SER A 559 -14.82 -9.92 12.79
CA SER A 559 -15.44 -9.39 11.57
C SER A 559 -14.98 -7.95 11.31
N ALA A 560 -14.72 -7.61 10.04
CA ALA A 560 -14.34 -6.26 9.60
C ALA A 560 -15.49 -5.21 9.71
N ASN A 561 -15.45 -4.14 8.91
CA ASN A 561 -16.39 -3.01 8.96
C ASN A 561 -17.37 -2.88 7.77
N ASP A 562 -17.22 -3.67 6.70
CA ASP A 562 -17.84 -3.33 5.39
C ASP A 562 -18.72 -4.42 4.77
N ALA A 563 -18.23 -5.65 4.58
CA ALA A 563 -18.91 -6.68 3.79
C ALA A 563 -19.07 -8.01 4.57
N PRO A 564 -20.24 -8.30 5.17
CA PRO A 564 -20.45 -9.51 5.97
C PRO A 564 -20.24 -10.81 5.18
N GLU A 565 -20.50 -10.78 3.88
CA GLU A 565 -20.28 -11.91 2.96
C GLU A 565 -18.81 -12.29 2.78
N ARG A 566 -17.87 -11.47 3.29
CA ARG A 566 -16.43 -11.73 3.27
C ARG A 566 -15.89 -12.25 4.61
N ASP A 567 -16.74 -12.30 5.65
CA ASP A 567 -16.31 -12.82 6.94
C ASP A 567 -16.06 -14.34 6.85
N PRO A 568 -15.07 -14.88 7.58
CA PRO A 568 -14.74 -16.30 7.50
C PRO A 568 -15.90 -17.16 8.03
N MET A 569 -16.26 -18.21 7.27
CA MET A 569 -17.36 -19.12 7.60
C MET A 569 -16.88 -20.52 7.99
N ASP A 570 -15.96 -21.08 7.20
CA ASP A 570 -15.36 -22.40 7.40
C ASP A 570 -13.84 -22.27 7.29
N TRP A 571 -13.10 -22.88 8.22
CA TRP A 571 -11.64 -22.91 8.16
C TRP A 571 -11.06 -24.07 8.98
N ILE A 572 -9.80 -24.37 8.71
CA ILE A 572 -8.98 -25.33 9.45
C ILE A 572 -7.77 -24.57 9.93
N LEU A 573 -7.45 -24.72 11.21
CA LEU A 573 -6.20 -24.24 11.80
C LEU A 573 -5.28 -25.44 11.97
N GLU A 574 -4.11 -25.36 11.37
CA GLU A 574 -3.07 -26.40 11.45
C GLU A 574 -1.79 -25.84 12.07
N GLY A 575 -1.07 -26.72 12.75
CA GLY A 575 0.23 -26.43 13.34
C GLY A 575 1.32 -27.32 12.76
N SER A 576 2.53 -26.78 12.69
CA SER A 576 3.74 -27.52 12.30
C SER A 576 4.87 -27.27 13.29
N SER A 577 5.62 -28.33 13.57
CA SER A 577 6.84 -28.33 14.40
C SER A 577 8.12 -28.48 13.58
N ASP A 578 8.00 -28.58 12.25
CA ASP A 578 9.07 -28.88 11.30
C ASP A 578 9.06 -27.88 10.13
N GLU A 579 8.86 -26.59 10.45
CA GLU A 579 8.90 -25.47 9.50
C GLU A 579 7.91 -25.53 8.33
N GLY A 580 6.80 -26.26 8.50
CA GLY A 580 5.74 -26.39 7.50
C GLY A 580 5.89 -27.61 6.58
N ILE A 581 6.82 -28.53 6.88
CA ILE A 581 6.97 -29.80 6.13
C ILE A 581 5.77 -30.72 6.42
N SER A 582 5.37 -30.84 7.69
CA SER A 582 4.18 -31.60 8.09
C SER A 582 3.23 -30.75 8.91
N TRP A 583 1.93 -31.04 8.75
CA TRP A 583 0.85 -30.27 9.36
C TRP A 583 -0.06 -31.19 10.16
N GLN A 584 -0.46 -30.73 11.33
CA GLN A 584 -1.46 -31.40 12.14
C GLN A 584 -2.61 -30.43 12.44
N VAL A 585 -3.83 -30.92 12.32
CA VAL A 585 -5.04 -30.12 12.57
C VAL A 585 -5.17 -29.84 14.06
N LEU A 586 -5.08 -28.56 14.43
CA LEU A 586 -5.32 -28.07 15.80
C LEU A 586 -6.80 -27.78 16.03
N ASN A 587 -7.47 -27.23 15.02
CA ASN A 587 -8.88 -26.90 15.12
C ASN A 587 -9.57 -26.88 13.75
N LYS A 588 -10.87 -27.15 13.73
CA LYS A 588 -11.72 -27.05 12.54
C LYS A 588 -13.02 -26.37 12.93
N GLN A 589 -13.37 -25.32 12.20
CA GLN A 589 -14.62 -24.58 12.39
C GLN A 589 -15.45 -24.66 11.12
N THR A 590 -16.75 -24.81 11.29
CA THR A 590 -17.71 -24.83 10.19
C THR A 590 -18.94 -24.00 10.51
N SER A 591 -19.55 -23.40 9.49
CA SER A 591 -20.80 -22.65 9.57
C SER A 591 -20.76 -21.55 10.63
N GLN A 592 -19.61 -20.88 10.77
CA GLN A 592 -19.49 -19.73 11.66
C GLN A 592 -20.20 -18.54 11.05
N PHE A 593 -20.83 -17.75 11.92
CA PHE A 593 -21.54 -16.54 11.55
C PHE A 593 -21.14 -15.42 12.53
N PHE A 594 -21.01 -14.21 12.01
CA PHE A 594 -20.77 -13.00 12.78
C PHE A 594 -22.04 -12.14 12.69
N GLU A 595 -22.73 -11.97 13.82
CA GLU A 595 -24.03 -11.28 13.90
C GLU A 595 -23.89 -9.76 13.75
N ASP A 596 -22.82 -9.21 14.30
CA ASP A 596 -22.52 -7.79 14.32
C ASP A 596 -21.17 -7.50 13.65
N ARG A 597 -20.96 -6.27 13.18
CA ARG A 597 -19.64 -5.81 12.72
C ARG A 597 -18.71 -5.57 13.92
N PHE A 598 -17.41 -5.74 13.70
CA PHE A 598 -16.41 -5.74 14.75
C PHE A 598 -16.67 -6.76 15.86
N GLN A 599 -17.51 -7.78 15.61
CA GLN A 599 -17.72 -8.86 16.55
C GLN A 599 -16.48 -9.74 16.60
N ARG A 600 -15.93 -9.90 17.79
CA ARG A 600 -14.82 -10.81 18.06
C ARG A 600 -15.34 -12.15 18.55
N ARG A 601 -14.79 -13.24 18.03
CA ARG A 601 -15.09 -14.60 18.46
C ARG A 601 -13.80 -15.33 18.80
N THR A 602 -13.79 -15.97 19.97
CA THR A 602 -12.66 -16.72 20.52
C THR A 602 -12.91 -18.22 20.32
N TYR A 603 -11.91 -18.93 19.85
CA TYR A 603 -11.96 -20.37 19.56
C TYR A 603 -10.90 -21.09 20.37
N LYS A 604 -11.32 -21.97 21.28
CA LYS A 604 -10.43 -22.76 22.13
C LYS A 604 -9.97 -24.03 21.43
N ILE A 605 -8.71 -24.40 21.62
CA ILE A 605 -8.11 -25.60 21.06
C ILE A 605 -8.19 -26.73 22.09
N SER A 606 -8.64 -27.91 21.65
CA SER A 606 -8.88 -29.06 22.53
C SER A 606 -7.66 -29.95 22.72
N ALA A 607 -6.77 -29.99 21.72
CA ALA A 607 -5.50 -30.70 21.76
C ALA A 607 -4.45 -29.84 21.04
N SER A 608 -3.42 -29.43 21.76
CA SER A 608 -2.30 -28.65 21.23
C SER A 608 -1.01 -29.44 21.41
N PHE A 609 -0.05 -29.13 20.56
CA PHE A 609 1.33 -29.59 20.67
C PHE A 609 2.25 -28.41 20.31
N PRO A 610 3.53 -28.44 20.71
CA PRO A 610 4.45 -27.35 20.43
C PRO A 610 4.64 -27.16 18.91
N CYS A 611 4.23 -26.01 18.39
CA CYS A 611 4.35 -25.63 16.99
C CYS A 611 5.11 -24.29 16.89
N ASN A 612 5.86 -24.10 15.81
CA ASN A 612 6.50 -22.82 15.49
C ASN A 612 5.96 -22.18 14.21
N VAL A 613 5.12 -22.90 13.45
CA VAL A 613 4.37 -22.41 12.30
C VAL A 613 2.90 -22.80 12.44
N PHE A 614 2.01 -21.87 12.11
CA PHE A 614 0.55 -22.05 12.10
C PHE A 614 -0.01 -21.65 10.73
N ARG A 615 -1.03 -22.35 10.23
CA ARG A 615 -1.74 -21.96 9.00
C ARG A 615 -3.25 -22.11 9.08
#